data_AF-A0A9X3I892-F1
#
_entry.id   AF-A0A9X3I892-F1
#
_cell.length_a   1.000
_cell.length_b   1.000
_cell.length_c   1.000
_cell.angle_alpha   90.00
_cell.angle_beta   90.00
_cell.angle_gamma   90.00
#
_symmetry.space_group_name_H-M   'P 1'
#
loop_
_entity.id
_entity.type
_entity.pdbx_description
1 polymer ?
#
loop_
_entity_poly.entity_id
_entity_poly.type
_entity_poly.pdbx_seq_one_letter_code
_entity_poly.pdbx_strand_id
1 'polypeptide(L)'
;MKKLLFLALVSFGFTASAQTTRSTAGYYKPSTQTYVKPYVSTTPNNTNRDNFSTTGNSNPYTGTSGTRAQDYTPAANNYGSGKAIQTGSRGGQYYINNSGNKTYVPKRY
;
A
#
# COMPACT_ATOMS: atom_id res chain seq x y z
N MET A 1 13.04 35.39 -32.96
CA MET A 1 11.85 34.75 -32.33
C MET A 1 12.07 33.26 -32.04
N LYS A 2 13.22 32.85 -31.50
CA LYS A 2 13.52 31.44 -31.11
C LYS A 2 13.88 31.26 -29.63
N LYS A 3 14.05 32.37 -28.89
CA LYS A 3 14.38 32.37 -27.46
C LYS A 3 13.13 32.35 -26.54
N LEU A 4 11.95 32.57 -27.10
CA LEU A 4 10.67 32.54 -26.37
C LEU A 4 10.08 31.12 -26.22
N LEU A 5 10.58 30.13 -26.98
CA LEU A 5 10.11 28.75 -26.86
C LEU A 5 10.74 27.99 -25.68
N PHE A 6 11.90 28.43 -25.17
CA PHE A 6 12.59 27.75 -24.06
C PHE A 6 11.96 28.04 -22.69
N LEU A 7 11.20 29.13 -22.55
CA LEU A 7 10.57 29.50 -21.28
C LEU A 7 9.21 28.80 -21.05
N ALA A 8 8.60 28.25 -22.11
CA ALA A 8 7.34 27.52 -22.03
C ALA A 8 7.51 26.04 -21.61
N LEU A 9 8.75 25.52 -21.58
CA LEU A 9 9.03 24.12 -21.21
C LEU A 9 9.27 23.90 -19.70
N VAL A 10 9.44 24.97 -18.92
CA VAL A 10 9.77 24.89 -17.48
C VAL A 10 8.54 25.01 -16.57
N SER A 11 7.36 25.32 -17.13
CA SER A 11 6.14 25.61 -16.39
C SER A 11 5.17 24.44 -16.21
N PHE A 12 5.53 23.22 -16.65
CA PHE A 12 4.82 22.01 -16.20
C PHE A 12 5.27 21.67 -14.78
N GLY A 13 4.80 22.48 -13.82
CA GLY A 13 4.95 22.23 -12.40
C GLY A 13 4.35 20.88 -12.05
N PHE A 14 5.19 19.99 -11.51
CA PHE A 14 4.76 18.73 -10.93
C PHE A 14 3.75 19.03 -9.81
N THR A 15 2.51 18.58 -9.95
CA THR A 15 1.55 18.53 -8.84
C THR A 15 1.96 17.40 -7.91
N ALA A 16 2.83 17.70 -6.95
CA ALA A 16 3.18 16.76 -5.89
C ALA A 16 2.02 16.65 -4.90
N SER A 17 1.26 15.55 -4.97
CA SER A 17 0.28 15.18 -3.95
C SER A 17 1.02 14.68 -2.70
N ALA A 18 1.11 15.52 -1.66
CA ALA A 18 1.65 15.11 -0.37
C ALA A 18 0.60 14.27 0.40
N GLN A 19 0.95 13.03 0.75
CA GLN A 19 0.13 12.23 1.68
C GLN A 19 0.27 12.78 3.10
N THR A 20 -0.84 12.95 3.81
CA THR A 20 -0.84 13.39 5.21
C THR A 20 -0.15 12.36 6.10
N THR A 21 0.80 12.79 6.93
CA THR A 21 1.51 11.94 7.89
C THR A 21 0.87 12.01 9.28
N ARG A 22 1.10 10.97 10.09
CA ARG A 22 0.71 10.91 11.50
C ARG A 22 1.84 10.37 12.35
N SER A 23 1.96 10.86 13.58
CA SER A 23 2.90 10.34 14.58
C SER A 23 2.18 9.36 15.51
N THR A 24 2.79 8.21 15.76
CA THR A 24 2.29 7.21 16.71
C THR A 24 3.26 7.14 17.89
N ALA A 25 2.73 7.32 19.10
CA ALA A 25 3.50 7.16 20.32
C ALA A 25 3.98 5.71 20.48
N GLY A 26 5.12 5.54 21.18
CA GLY A 26 5.61 4.21 21.51
C GLY A 26 4.66 3.48 22.46
N TYR A 27 4.59 2.16 22.33
CA TYR A 27 3.69 1.35 23.15
C TYR A 27 4.22 -0.06 23.36
N TYR A 28 3.79 -0.69 24.46
CA TYR A 28 4.05 -2.11 24.69
C TYR A 28 3.06 -2.96 23.90
N LYS A 29 3.55 -3.97 23.17
CA LYS A 29 2.76 -4.83 22.30
C LYS A 29 2.59 -6.22 22.93
N PRO A 30 1.45 -6.51 23.59
CA PRO A 30 1.28 -7.75 24.36
C PRO A 30 1.42 -9.02 23.52
N SER A 31 0.93 -8.99 22.27
CA SER A 31 0.98 -10.14 21.36
C SER A 31 2.39 -10.66 21.08
N THR A 32 3.40 -9.79 21.18
CA THR A 32 4.81 -10.12 20.93
C THR A 32 5.67 -9.91 22.17
N GLN A 33 5.10 -9.42 23.28
CA GLN A 33 5.79 -9.03 24.50
C GLN A 33 6.96 -8.05 24.27
N THR A 34 6.85 -7.19 23.25
CA THR A 34 7.91 -6.24 22.87
C THR A 34 7.46 -4.79 22.97
N TYR A 35 8.40 -3.90 23.25
CA TYR A 35 8.16 -2.45 23.13
C TYR A 35 8.34 -1.98 21.69
N VAL A 36 7.38 -1.20 21.20
CA VAL A 36 7.42 -0.56 19.88
C VAL A 36 7.80 0.90 20.06
N LYS A 37 8.92 1.31 19.47
CA LYS A 37 9.38 2.71 19.49
C LYS A 37 8.39 3.63 18.75
N PRO A 38 8.31 4.94 19.11
CA PRO A 38 7.53 5.91 18.34
C PRO A 38 7.93 5.92 16.87
N TYR A 39 6.96 6.17 15.98
CA TYR A 39 7.21 6.23 14.54
C TYR A 39 6.21 7.16 13.83
N VAL A 40 6.61 7.64 12.66
CA VAL A 40 5.75 8.40 11.75
C VAL A 40 5.31 7.48 10.62
N SER A 41 4.03 7.54 10.26
CA SER A 41 3.46 6.81 9.13
C SER A 41 2.60 7.72 8.26
N THR A 42 2.32 7.32 7.04
CA THR A 42 1.24 7.92 6.25
C THR A 42 -0.10 7.67 6.92
N THR A 43 -1.07 8.54 6.65
CA THR A 43 -2.45 8.35 7.08
C THR A 43 -3.04 7.15 6.34
N PRO A 44 -3.76 6.23 7.03
CA PRO A 44 -4.35 5.08 6.37
C PRO A 44 -5.25 5.50 5.22
N ASN A 45 -5.13 4.79 4.10
CA ASN A 45 -6.04 4.91 2.97
C ASN A 45 -6.61 3.52 2.61
N ASN A 46 -7.56 3.48 1.68
CA ASN A 46 -8.29 2.26 1.32
C ASN A 46 -7.60 1.43 0.22
N THR A 47 -6.30 1.63 -0.02
CA THR A 47 -5.51 0.87 -0.98
C THR A 47 -4.22 0.37 -0.36
N ASN A 48 -3.58 -0.61 -0.99
CA ASN A 48 -2.26 -1.07 -0.61
C ASN A 48 -1.11 -0.35 -1.36
N ARG A 49 -1.40 0.65 -2.19
CA ARG A 49 -0.45 1.16 -3.20
C ARG A 49 0.80 1.81 -2.60
N ASP A 50 0.70 2.35 -1.41
CA ASP A 50 1.79 2.99 -0.65
C ASP A 50 2.46 2.04 0.37
N ASN A 51 2.01 0.78 0.47
CA ASN A 51 2.65 -0.19 1.36
C ASN A 51 3.98 -0.68 0.78
N PHE A 52 5.01 -0.83 1.62
CA PHE A 52 6.31 -1.37 1.19
C PHE A 52 6.25 -2.79 0.62
N SER A 53 5.23 -3.58 0.98
CA SER A 53 5.05 -4.92 0.42
C SER A 53 4.52 -4.94 -1.02
N THR A 54 4.08 -3.80 -1.54
CA THR A 54 3.41 -3.69 -2.83
C THR A 54 4.43 -3.52 -3.96
N THR A 55 4.19 -4.20 -5.08
CA THR A 55 5.08 -4.20 -6.25
C THR A 55 5.39 -2.77 -6.70
N GLY A 56 6.67 -2.50 -6.90
CA GLY A 56 7.21 -1.18 -7.25
C GLY A 56 7.74 -0.39 -6.05
N ASN A 57 7.36 -0.75 -4.82
CA ASN A 57 7.86 -0.11 -3.61
C ASN A 57 9.02 -0.89 -3.02
N SER A 58 9.91 -0.19 -2.31
CA SER A 58 11.02 -0.79 -1.56
C SER A 58 10.93 -0.40 -0.10
N ASN A 59 11.21 -1.36 0.78
CA ASN A 59 11.28 -1.11 2.21
C ASN A 59 12.66 -0.54 2.57
N PRO A 60 12.78 0.72 3.03
CA PRO A 60 14.07 1.33 3.34
C PRO A 60 14.75 0.69 4.57
N TYR A 61 14.00 0.01 5.43
CA TYR A 61 14.54 -0.59 6.65
C TYR A 61 15.15 -1.98 6.44
N THR A 62 14.69 -2.70 5.42
CA THR A 62 15.13 -4.08 5.13
C THR A 62 15.78 -4.23 3.76
N GLY A 63 15.68 -3.23 2.88
CA GLY A 63 16.15 -3.28 1.50
C GLY A 63 15.31 -4.18 0.59
N THR A 64 14.24 -4.81 1.10
CA THR A 64 13.41 -5.73 0.33
C THR A 64 12.43 -4.98 -0.56
N SER A 65 12.30 -5.41 -1.82
CA SER A 65 11.26 -4.93 -2.72
C SER A 65 9.92 -5.61 -2.46
N GLY A 66 8.84 -4.86 -2.63
CA GLY A 66 7.48 -5.36 -2.57
C GLY A 66 7.15 -6.27 -3.76
N THR A 67 6.32 -7.27 -3.51
CA THR A 67 5.94 -8.30 -4.50
C THR A 67 4.43 -8.49 -4.60
N ARG A 68 3.65 -7.84 -3.73
CA ARG A 68 2.19 -7.93 -3.75
C ARG A 68 1.61 -7.04 -4.84
N ALA A 69 0.68 -7.59 -5.62
CA ALA A 69 -0.01 -6.79 -6.63
C ALA A 69 -0.72 -5.59 -6.00
N GLN A 70 -0.75 -4.49 -6.76
CA GLN A 70 -1.49 -3.29 -6.39
C GLN A 70 -3.00 -3.56 -6.43
N ASP A 71 -3.73 -3.01 -5.46
CA ASP A 71 -5.19 -3.03 -5.44
C ASP A 71 -5.74 -2.44 -6.74
N TYR A 72 -6.81 -3.05 -7.26
CA TYR A 72 -7.50 -2.65 -8.48
C TYR A 72 -6.57 -2.65 -9.70
N THR A 73 -5.83 -3.74 -9.89
CA THR A 73 -5.04 -3.99 -11.10
C THR A 73 -5.34 -5.39 -11.64
N PRO A 74 -5.10 -5.67 -12.94
CA PRO A 74 -5.27 -7.02 -13.48
C PRO A 74 -4.49 -8.08 -12.70
N ALA A 75 -3.30 -7.74 -12.20
CA ALA A 75 -2.49 -8.65 -11.38
C ALA A 75 -3.15 -9.04 -10.05
N ALA A 76 -4.03 -8.19 -9.48
CA ALA A 76 -4.78 -8.51 -8.26
C ALA A 76 -5.75 -9.70 -8.47
N ASN A 77 -6.28 -9.88 -9.69
CA ASN A 77 -7.21 -10.95 -10.02
C ASN A 77 -6.57 -12.34 -9.98
N ASN A 78 -5.24 -12.42 -10.11
CA ASN A 78 -4.50 -13.69 -10.06
C ASN A 78 -4.39 -14.26 -8.64
N TYR A 79 -4.54 -13.42 -7.61
CA TYR A 79 -4.54 -13.89 -6.23
C TYR A 79 -5.79 -14.75 -6.01
N GLY A 80 -5.76 -15.75 -5.11
CA GLY A 80 -6.95 -16.55 -4.77
C GLY A 80 -7.78 -17.04 -5.96
N SER A 81 -7.16 -17.35 -7.10
CA SER A 81 -7.86 -17.85 -8.29
C SER A 81 -8.64 -19.11 -7.96
N GLY A 82 -9.88 -19.22 -8.48
CA GLY A 82 -10.79 -20.32 -8.17
C GLY A 82 -11.38 -20.31 -6.75
N LYS A 83 -11.14 -19.26 -5.94
CA LYS A 83 -11.74 -19.10 -4.62
C LYS A 83 -12.84 -18.04 -4.65
N ALA A 84 -13.90 -18.27 -3.89
CA ALA A 84 -14.93 -17.28 -3.65
C ALA A 84 -14.37 -16.15 -2.76
N ILE A 85 -14.23 -14.96 -3.33
CA ILE A 85 -13.70 -13.80 -2.63
C ILE A 85 -14.84 -13.09 -1.91
N GLN A 86 -14.60 -12.74 -0.64
CA GLN A 86 -15.51 -12.02 0.23
C GLN A 86 -14.91 -10.68 0.62
N THR A 87 -15.77 -9.70 0.87
CA THR A 87 -15.38 -8.37 1.38
C THR A 87 -15.75 -8.26 2.86
N GLY A 88 -14.77 -7.95 3.70
CA GLY A 88 -14.99 -7.71 5.13
C GLY A 88 -15.57 -6.33 5.41
N SER A 89 -16.08 -6.12 6.63
CA SER A 89 -16.67 -4.84 7.07
C SER A 89 -15.73 -3.62 6.96
N ARG A 90 -14.41 -3.85 6.92
CA ARG A 90 -13.39 -2.80 6.73
C ARG A 90 -12.92 -2.68 5.27
N GLY A 91 -13.65 -3.26 4.32
CA GLY A 91 -13.37 -3.20 2.88
C GLY A 91 -12.19 -4.04 2.40
N GLY A 92 -11.58 -4.86 3.26
CA GLY A 92 -10.53 -5.81 2.85
C GLY A 92 -11.13 -7.05 2.19
N GLN A 93 -10.53 -7.52 1.10
CA GLN A 93 -10.97 -8.72 0.40
C GLN A 93 -10.17 -9.96 0.85
N TYR A 94 -10.84 -11.10 0.96
CA TYR A 94 -10.24 -12.36 1.42
C TYR A 94 -11.01 -13.57 0.92
N TYR A 95 -10.42 -14.76 1.03
CA TYR A 95 -11.12 -16.04 0.93
C TYR A 95 -10.86 -16.90 2.17
N ILE A 96 -11.68 -17.93 2.39
CA ILE A 96 -11.44 -18.93 3.42
C ILE A 96 -10.60 -20.06 2.83
N ASN A 97 -9.40 -20.28 3.38
CA ASN A 97 -8.53 -21.36 2.93
C ASN A 97 -8.98 -22.72 3.47
N ASN A 98 -8.30 -23.79 3.05
CA ASN A 98 -8.68 -25.16 3.41
C ASN A 98 -8.56 -25.44 4.92
N SER A 99 -7.79 -24.62 5.65
CA SER A 99 -7.66 -24.68 7.11
C SER A 99 -8.73 -23.86 7.84
N GLY A 100 -9.72 -23.31 7.13
CA GLY A 100 -10.77 -22.47 7.71
C GLY A 100 -10.34 -21.02 8.00
N ASN A 101 -9.13 -20.62 7.60
CA ASN A 101 -8.58 -19.31 7.92
C ASN A 101 -8.81 -18.28 6.81
N LYS A 102 -9.02 -17.02 7.20
CA LYS A 102 -9.09 -15.89 6.25
C LYS A 102 -7.73 -15.64 5.62
N THR A 103 -7.66 -15.74 4.31
CA THR A 103 -6.49 -15.36 3.51
C THR A 103 -6.80 -14.10 2.71
N TYR A 104 -6.19 -12.99 3.11
CA TYR A 104 -6.42 -11.69 2.46
C TYR A 104 -5.71 -11.61 1.11
N VAL A 105 -6.38 -10.96 0.16
CA VAL A 105 -5.90 -10.74 -1.21
C VAL A 105 -5.94 -9.24 -1.53
N PRO A 106 -5.13 -8.76 -2.49
CA PRO A 106 -5.30 -7.43 -3.05
C PRO A 106 -6.74 -7.25 -3.56
N LYS A 107 -7.28 -6.04 -3.40
CA LYS A 107 -8.66 -5.74 -3.79
C LYS A 107 -8.81 -5.81 -5.30
N ARG A 108 -9.87 -6.47 -5.74
CA ARG A 108 -10.28 -6.62 -7.13
C ARG A 108 -11.45 -5.71 -7.45
N TYR A 109 -11.64 -5.46 -8.75
CA TYR A 109 -12.86 -4.85 -9.28
C TYR A 109 -14.07 -5.75 -9.08
#